data_AF-A0A0K1EML1-F1
#
_entry.id   AF-A0A0K1EML1-F1
#
_cell.length_a   1.000
_cell.length_b   1.000
_cell.length_c   1.000
_cell.angle_alpha   90.00
_cell.angle_beta   90.00
_cell.angle_gamma   90.00
#
_symmetry.space_group_name_H-M   'P 1'
#
loop_
_entity.id
_entity.type
_entity.pdbx_description
1 polymer ?
#
loop_
_entity_poly.entity_id
_entity_poly.type
_entity_poly.pdbx_seq_one_letter_code
_entity_poly.pdbx_strand_id
1 'polypeptide(L)'
;MGKLSTSAWVLHDLGLAAGFGGPLFGKIALGEAVKDIHSEEERGLVLHDAWKRYNRVTAISLGAAAATWFIGRTLLSGRSVSREARQLVLAKDIVLGATIAAGVASMISGEIKSREAHGGAVPVRSGTEPSERTPPIARAAQRVLSVVGPMEIALAGAAIGITSVLAMKSGRSGKWSFLSRLLP
;
A
#
# COMPACT_ATOMS: atom_id res chain seq x y z
N MET A 1 1.88 -3.30 -31.83
CA MET A 1 1.83 -4.23 -30.68
C MET A 1 2.61 -3.62 -29.53
N GLY A 2 1.93 -3.09 -28.50
CA GLY A 2 2.61 -2.47 -27.36
C GLY A 2 3.25 -3.54 -26.48
N LYS A 3 4.48 -3.31 -26.01
CA LYS A 3 5.10 -4.05 -24.91
C LYS A 3 5.24 -3.04 -23.77
N LEU A 4 5.00 -3.45 -22.53
CA LEU A 4 5.49 -2.65 -21.41
C LEU A 4 7.01 -2.62 -21.47
N SER A 5 7.59 -1.42 -21.30
CA SER A 5 9.04 -1.29 -21.24
C SER A 5 9.56 -1.94 -19.95
N THR A 6 10.82 -2.37 -19.95
CA THR A 6 11.52 -2.79 -18.72
C THR A 6 11.38 -1.75 -17.62
N SER A 7 11.40 -0.46 -17.98
CA SER A 7 11.20 0.64 -17.04
C SER A 7 9.81 0.61 -16.38
N ALA A 8 8.76 0.22 -17.11
CA ALA A 8 7.42 0.13 -16.55
C ALA A 8 7.29 -1.05 -15.57
N TRP A 9 7.98 -2.16 -15.85
CA TRP A 9 8.10 -3.29 -14.92
C TRP A 9 8.84 -2.88 -13.63
N VAL A 10 10.02 -2.27 -13.76
CA VAL A 10 10.78 -1.77 -12.60
C VAL A 10 9.96 -0.78 -11.79
N LEU A 11 9.25 0.13 -12.45
CA LEU A 11 8.38 1.10 -11.79
C LEU A 11 7.23 0.42 -11.04
N HIS A 12 6.63 -0.63 -11.60
CA HIS A 12 5.59 -1.41 -10.93
C HIS A 12 6.13 -2.07 -9.66
N ASP A 13 7.26 -2.77 -9.77
CA ASP A 13 7.87 -3.50 -8.66
C ASP A 13 8.32 -2.56 -7.53
N LEU A 14 8.95 -1.43 -7.88
CA LEU A 14 9.30 -0.40 -6.91
C LEU A 14 8.06 0.21 -6.24
N GLY A 15 6.99 0.43 -7.01
CA GLY A 15 5.71 0.94 -6.49
C GLY A 15 5.08 -0.03 -5.48
N LEU A 16 5.05 -1.33 -5.79
CA LEU A 16 4.57 -2.33 -4.85
C LEU A 16 5.48 -2.48 -3.63
N ALA A 17 6.81 -2.49 -3.83
CA ALA A 17 7.77 -2.65 -2.76
C ALA A 17 7.71 -1.50 -1.76
N ALA A 18 7.65 -0.25 -2.23
CA ALA A 18 7.50 0.91 -1.37
C ALA A 18 6.10 0.95 -0.71
N GLY A 19 5.03 0.65 -1.45
CA GLY A 19 3.67 0.57 -0.92
C GLY A 19 3.48 -0.50 0.15
N PHE A 20 4.26 -1.59 0.11
CA PHE A 20 4.28 -2.63 1.14
C PHE A 20 5.22 -2.30 2.30
N GLY A 21 6.47 -1.94 1.99
CA GLY A 21 7.56 -1.86 2.96
C GLY A 21 7.40 -0.73 3.96
N GLY A 22 6.89 0.42 3.53
CA GLY A 22 6.64 1.56 4.41
C GLY A 22 5.61 1.29 5.50
N PRO A 23 4.38 0.88 5.13
CA PRO A 23 3.37 0.44 6.10
C PRO A 23 3.88 -0.65 7.05
N LEU A 24 4.60 -1.65 6.52
CA LEU A 24 5.20 -2.72 7.32
C LEU A 24 6.20 -2.18 8.35
N PHE A 25 7.17 -1.38 7.92
CA PHE A 25 8.15 -0.75 8.81
C PHE A 25 7.48 0.16 9.83
N GLY A 26 6.53 0.98 9.38
CA GLY A 26 5.77 1.89 10.21
C GLY A 26 5.07 1.18 11.36
N LYS A 27 4.48 0.02 11.08
CA LYS A 27 3.76 -0.79 12.06
C LYS A 27 4.69 -1.56 13.01
N ILE A 28 5.74 -2.22 12.49
CA ILE A 28 6.54 -3.17 13.27
C ILE A 28 7.70 -2.48 14.00
N ALA A 29 8.26 -1.42 13.43
CA ALA A 29 9.44 -0.75 13.96
C ALA A 29 9.13 0.66 14.46
N LEU A 30 8.70 1.57 13.58
CA LEU A 30 8.54 2.99 13.93
C LEU A 30 7.55 3.20 15.09
N GLY A 31 6.39 2.55 15.01
CA GLY A 31 5.35 2.66 16.04
C GLY A 31 5.79 2.19 17.44
N GLU A 32 6.76 1.28 17.49
CA GLU A 32 7.34 0.77 18.73
C GLU A 32 8.51 1.65 19.20
N ALA A 33 9.39 2.06 18.29
CA ALA A 33 10.57 2.87 18.60
C ALA A 33 10.22 4.22 19.24
N VAL A 34 9.06 4.81 18.90
CA VAL A 34 8.63 6.06 19.54
C VAL A 34 8.31 5.90 21.03
N LYS A 35 8.16 4.68 21.56
CA LYS A 35 7.98 4.48 23.01
C LYS A 35 9.17 4.97 23.84
N ASP A 36 10.35 5.07 23.23
CA ASP A 36 11.56 5.59 23.88
C ASP A 36 11.52 7.11 24.10
N ILE A 37 10.60 7.83 23.44
CA ILE A 37 10.36 9.26 23.65
C ILE A 37 9.49 9.44 24.90
N HIS A 38 9.87 10.26 25.87
CA HIS A 38 9.09 10.39 27.11
C HIS A 38 7.75 11.12 26.94
N SER A 39 7.68 12.19 26.13
CA SER A 39 6.45 12.96 25.93
C SER A 39 5.50 12.26 24.93
N GLU A 40 4.26 12.05 25.35
CA GLU A 40 3.21 11.48 24.48
C GLU A 40 2.86 12.41 23.30
N GLU A 41 2.89 13.73 23.50
CA GLU A 41 2.72 14.71 22.41
C GLU A 41 3.85 14.61 21.40
N GLU A 42 5.10 14.52 21.88
CA GLU A 42 6.28 14.42 21.02
C GLU A 42 6.27 13.12 20.22
N ARG A 43 5.86 11.99 20.82
CA ARG A 43 5.58 10.74 20.08
C ARG A 43 4.60 10.97 18.93
N GLY A 44 3.48 11.64 19.24
CA GLY A 44 2.44 11.98 18.27
C GLY A 44 2.96 12.82 17.12
N LEU A 45 3.76 13.84 17.45
CA LEU A 45 4.38 14.75 16.49
C LEU A 45 5.35 14.02 15.57
N VAL A 46 6.26 13.21 16.13
CA VAL A 46 7.23 12.41 15.36
C VAL A 46 6.50 11.44 14.42
N LEU A 47 5.48 10.75 14.92
CA LEU A 47 4.65 9.86 14.10
C LEU A 47 3.94 10.62 12.99
N HIS A 48 3.30 11.75 13.30
CA HIS A 48 2.63 12.58 12.29
C HIS A 48 3.60 13.01 11.19
N ASP A 49 4.76 13.52 11.57
CA ASP A 49 5.78 14.00 10.64
C ASP A 49 6.33 12.88 9.75
N ALA A 50 6.62 11.71 10.34
CA ALA A 50 7.08 10.55 9.60
C ALA A 50 6.03 10.09 8.58
N TRP A 51 4.78 9.92 9.02
CA TRP A 51 3.69 9.49 8.13
C TRP A 51 3.34 10.53 7.08
N LYS A 52 3.36 11.83 7.40
CA LYS A 52 3.11 12.90 6.43
C LYS A 52 4.15 12.88 5.30
N ARG A 53 5.42 12.67 5.63
CA ARG A 53 6.49 12.53 4.63
C ARG A 53 6.29 11.26 3.80
N TYR A 54 6.01 10.15 4.47
CA TYR A 54 5.88 8.85 3.81
C TYR A 54 4.61 8.70 2.97
N ASN A 55 3.49 9.31 3.37
CA ASN A 55 2.22 9.26 2.62
C ASN A 55 2.37 9.79 1.19
N ARG A 56 3.29 10.75 0.95
CA ARG A 56 3.64 11.18 -0.41
C ARG A 56 4.30 10.05 -1.21
N VAL A 57 5.23 9.32 -0.57
CA VAL A 57 5.85 8.13 -1.17
C VAL A 57 4.80 7.06 -1.42
N THR A 58 3.92 6.76 -0.46
CA THR A 58 2.81 5.81 -0.62
C THR A 58 1.91 6.17 -1.80
N ALA A 59 1.48 7.44 -1.91
CA ALA A 59 0.62 7.90 -2.98
C ALA A 59 1.27 7.73 -4.37
N ILE A 60 2.55 8.12 -4.50
CA ILE A 60 3.32 7.93 -5.74
C ILE A 60 3.48 6.44 -6.05
N SER A 61 3.80 5.64 -5.04
CA SER A 61 4.10 4.21 -5.19
C SER A 61 2.88 3.40 -5.61
N LEU A 62 1.76 3.58 -4.91
CA LEU A 62 0.48 2.96 -5.26
C LEU A 62 -0.04 3.47 -6.61
N GLY A 63 0.12 4.76 -6.90
CA GLY A 63 -0.22 5.35 -8.19
C GLY A 63 0.58 4.75 -9.34
N ALA A 64 1.89 4.59 -9.16
CA ALA A 64 2.79 3.97 -10.13
C ALA A 64 2.42 2.49 -10.37
N ALA A 65 2.21 1.72 -9.30
CA ALA A 65 1.80 0.32 -9.39
C ALA A 65 0.43 0.17 -10.09
N ALA A 66 -0.54 1.03 -9.76
CA ALA A 66 -1.86 1.05 -10.38
C ALA A 66 -1.79 1.42 -11.87
N ALA A 67 -1.09 2.50 -12.21
CA ALA A 67 -0.98 2.98 -13.59
C ALA A 67 -0.34 1.91 -14.49
N THR A 68 0.80 1.36 -14.07
CA THR A 68 1.51 0.32 -14.82
C THR A 68 0.66 -0.95 -14.98
N TRP A 69 -0.04 -1.38 -13.93
CA TRP A 69 -0.96 -2.52 -13.98
C TRP A 69 -2.13 -2.28 -14.93
N PHE A 70 -2.89 -1.20 -14.74
CA PHE A 70 -4.11 -0.97 -15.50
C PHE A 70 -3.84 -0.62 -16.96
N ILE A 71 -2.79 0.15 -17.25
CA ILE A 71 -2.33 0.38 -18.63
C ILE A 71 -1.94 -0.95 -19.27
N GLY A 72 -1.13 -1.76 -18.59
CA GLY A 72 -0.74 -3.07 -19.08
C GLY A 72 -1.94 -3.98 -19.37
N ARG A 73 -2.92 -3.98 -18.45
CA ARG A 73 -4.16 -4.73 -18.59
C ARG A 73 -4.94 -4.35 -19.85
N THR A 74 -4.99 -3.08 -20.26
CA THR A 74 -5.69 -2.68 -21.50
C THR A 74 -5.10 -3.30 -22.76
N LEU A 75 -3.81 -3.66 -22.72
CA LEU A 75 -3.12 -4.27 -23.86
C LEU A 75 -3.46 -5.77 -24.02
N LEU A 76 -4.14 -6.39 -23.05
CA LEU A 76 -4.55 -7.79 -23.07
C LEU A 76 -5.71 -8.12 -24.03
N SER A 77 -6.10 -7.21 -24.92
CA SER A 77 -7.25 -7.39 -25.80
C SER A 77 -7.02 -8.53 -26.82
N GLY A 78 -7.59 -9.70 -26.55
CA GLY A 78 -7.54 -10.87 -27.44
C GLY A 78 -8.37 -12.06 -26.94
N ARG A 79 -8.95 -12.84 -27.87
CA ARG A 79 -9.80 -14.03 -27.60
C ARG A 79 -9.03 -15.25 -27.04
N SER A 80 -7.73 -15.14 -26.77
CA SER A 80 -6.84 -16.26 -26.42
C SER A 80 -6.40 -16.33 -24.95
N VAL A 81 -7.05 -15.59 -24.04
CA VAL A 81 -6.74 -15.62 -22.60
C VAL A 81 -7.39 -16.85 -21.94
N SER A 82 -6.58 -17.74 -21.35
CA SER A 82 -7.06 -18.90 -20.59
C SER A 82 -7.96 -18.50 -19.40
N ARG A 83 -8.82 -19.41 -18.93
CA ARG A 83 -9.70 -19.15 -17.77
C ARG A 83 -8.87 -18.83 -16.52
N GLU A 84 -7.78 -19.55 -16.33
CA GLU A 84 -6.84 -19.38 -15.23
C GLU A 84 -6.13 -18.02 -15.30
N ALA A 85 -5.78 -17.56 -16.51
CA ALA A 85 -5.25 -16.21 -16.70
C ALA A 85 -6.27 -15.15 -16.33
N ARG A 86 -7.51 -15.29 -16.80
CA ARG A 86 -8.57 -14.33 -16.47
C ARG A 86 -8.82 -14.25 -14.96
N GLN A 87 -8.78 -15.38 -14.25
CA GLN A 87 -8.92 -15.42 -12.79
C GLN A 87 -7.78 -14.72 -12.06
N LEU A 88 -6.53 -14.93 -12.47
CA LEU A 88 -5.38 -14.27 -11.84
C LEU A 88 -5.38 -12.76 -12.07
N VAL A 89 -5.73 -12.31 -13.27
CA VAL A 89 -5.83 -10.87 -13.55
C VAL A 89 -6.98 -10.25 -12.75
N LEU A 90 -8.13 -10.92 -12.63
CA LEU A 90 -9.23 -10.45 -11.77
C LEU A 90 -8.82 -10.40 -10.29
N ALA A 91 -8.11 -11.42 -9.80
CA ALA A 91 -7.59 -11.45 -8.44
C ALA A 91 -6.65 -10.27 -8.19
N LYS A 92 -5.74 -9.98 -9.14
CA LYS A 92 -4.83 -8.84 -9.05
C LYS A 92 -5.59 -7.51 -9.04
N ASP A 93 -6.62 -7.34 -9.87
CA ASP A 93 -7.45 -6.12 -9.87
C ASP A 93 -8.10 -5.89 -8.51
N ILE A 94 -8.73 -6.93 -7.95
CA ILE A 94 -9.43 -6.84 -6.67
C ILE A 94 -8.44 -6.52 -5.56
N VAL A 95 -7.32 -7.25 -5.50
CA VAL A 95 -6.31 -7.06 -4.45
C VAL A 95 -5.64 -5.70 -4.55
N LEU A 96 -5.26 -5.26 -5.75
CA LEU A 96 -4.64 -3.94 -5.94
C LEU A 96 -5.63 -2.81 -5.65
N GLY A 97 -6.88 -2.93 -6.12
CA GLY A 97 -7.95 -1.98 -5.80
C GLY A 97 -8.22 -1.88 -4.31
N ALA A 98 -8.28 -3.02 -3.61
CA ALA A 98 -8.44 -3.05 -2.15
C ALA A 98 -7.22 -2.46 -1.43
N THR A 99 -6.00 -2.70 -1.93
CA THR A 99 -4.76 -2.10 -1.38
C THR A 99 -4.83 -0.57 -1.45
N ILE A 100 -5.22 -0.03 -2.62
CA ILE A 100 -5.36 1.43 -2.81
C ILE A 100 -6.43 1.99 -1.89
N ALA A 101 -7.59 1.34 -1.79
CA ALA A 101 -8.67 1.76 -0.91
C ALA A 101 -8.23 1.78 0.56
N ALA A 102 -7.52 0.74 1.02
CA ALA A 102 -6.97 0.67 2.36
C ALA A 102 -5.94 1.79 2.61
N GLY A 103 -5.00 2.01 1.69
CA GLY A 103 -4.03 3.10 1.80
C GLY A 103 -4.67 4.49 1.85
N VAL A 104 -5.70 4.74 1.06
CA VAL A 104 -6.47 6.00 1.12
C VAL A 104 -7.17 6.15 2.47
N ALA A 105 -7.82 5.08 2.96
CA ALA A 105 -8.45 5.09 4.28
C ALA A 105 -7.44 5.32 5.41
N SER A 106 -6.24 4.72 5.32
CA SER A 106 -5.12 4.97 6.24
C SER A 106 -4.69 6.44 6.23
N MET A 107 -4.48 7.03 5.05
CA MET A 107 -4.09 8.44 4.92
C MET A 107 -5.14 9.39 5.49
N ILE A 108 -6.42 9.18 5.16
CA ILE A 108 -7.52 10.01 5.67
C ILE A 108 -7.63 9.90 7.19
N SER A 109 -7.55 8.69 7.74
CA SER A 109 -7.62 8.48 9.19
C SER A 109 -6.44 9.12 9.92
N GLY A 110 -5.23 9.05 9.33
CA GLY A 110 -4.04 9.72 9.84
C GLY A 110 -4.18 11.25 9.86
N GLU A 111 -4.77 11.83 8.82
CA GLU A 111 -5.03 13.27 8.72
C GLU A 111 -6.11 13.73 9.71
N ILE A 112 -7.23 12.99 9.82
CA ILE A 112 -8.28 13.24 10.83
C ILE A 112 -7.65 13.25 12.21
N LYS A 113 -6.83 12.24 12.53
CA LYS A 113 -6.10 12.18 13.80
C LYS A 113 -5.29 13.46 14.01
N SER A 114 -4.44 13.85 13.06
CA SER A 114 -3.53 14.99 13.25
C SER A 114 -4.22 16.34 13.43
N ARG A 115 -5.46 16.51 12.96
CA ARG A 115 -6.20 17.76 13.13
C ARG A 115 -6.66 18.02 14.57
N GLU A 116 -6.68 16.98 15.40
CA GLU A 116 -7.14 17.05 16.79
C GLU A 116 -6.10 17.66 17.75
N ALA A 117 -4.91 18.02 17.25
CA ALA A 117 -3.88 18.68 18.05
C ALA A 117 -3.08 19.70 17.22
N HIS A 118 -2.61 20.77 17.87
CA HIS A 118 -1.75 21.76 17.21
C HIS A 118 -0.50 21.10 16.63
N GLY A 119 -0.24 21.34 15.34
CA GLY A 119 0.90 20.78 14.63
C GLY A 119 0.87 19.25 14.44
N GLY A 120 -0.24 18.57 14.74
CA GLY A 120 -0.34 17.10 14.62
C GLY A 120 0.19 16.33 15.84
N ALA A 121 0.55 17.01 16.93
CA ALA A 121 1.12 16.44 18.15
C ALA A 121 0.07 15.76 19.04
N VAL A 122 -0.70 14.83 18.48
CA VAL A 122 -1.74 14.10 19.23
C VAL A 122 -1.06 13.19 20.26
N PRO A 123 -1.37 13.32 21.57
CA PRO A 123 -0.76 12.48 22.58
C PRO A 123 -1.06 11.01 22.32
N VAL A 124 -0.05 10.16 22.17
CA VAL A 124 -0.22 8.71 21.93
C VAL A 124 0.76 7.89 22.75
N ARG A 125 0.35 6.68 23.14
CA ARG A 125 1.23 5.74 23.84
C ARG A 125 2.23 5.10 22.87
N SER A 126 1.79 4.76 21.67
CA SER A 126 2.59 4.16 20.59
C SER A 126 1.97 4.40 19.21
N GLY A 127 2.56 3.84 18.15
CA GLY A 127 2.07 3.97 16.78
C GLY A 127 0.58 3.67 16.57
N THR A 128 0.00 2.76 17.35
CA THR A 128 -1.41 2.35 17.24
C THR A 128 -2.20 2.40 18.54
N GLU A 129 -1.56 2.74 19.67
CA GLU A 129 -2.27 2.87 20.95
C GLU A 129 -2.55 4.34 21.31
N PRO A 130 -3.83 4.68 21.60
CA PRO A 130 -4.17 5.96 22.21
C PRO A 130 -3.57 6.06 23.62
N SER A 131 -3.23 7.28 24.02
CA SER A 131 -3.06 7.64 25.43
C SER A 131 -4.41 7.93 26.08
N GLU A 132 -4.41 8.10 27.39
CA GLU A 132 -5.59 8.58 28.13
C GLU A 132 -5.99 10.00 27.70
N ARG A 133 -5.01 10.81 27.30
CA ARG A 133 -5.16 12.19 26.84
C ARG A 133 -5.54 12.32 25.36
N THR A 134 -5.56 11.22 24.60
CA THR A 134 -5.95 11.25 23.18
C THR A 134 -7.41 11.69 23.02
N PRO A 135 -7.69 12.74 22.21
CA PRO A 135 -9.05 13.18 21.93
C PRO A 135 -9.95 12.07 21.36
N PRO A 136 -11.28 12.10 21.62
CA PRO A 136 -12.19 11.03 21.19
C PRO A 136 -12.18 10.76 19.68
N ILE A 137 -12.12 11.81 18.87
CA ILE A 137 -12.09 11.70 17.40
C ILE A 137 -10.78 11.04 16.94
N ALA A 138 -9.64 11.48 17.48
CA ALA A 138 -8.34 10.87 17.21
C ALA A 138 -8.29 9.38 17.62
N ARG A 139 -8.93 9.03 18.73
CA ARG A 139 -9.06 7.64 19.19
C ARG A 139 -9.89 6.79 18.22
N ALA A 140 -10.98 7.33 17.69
CA ALA A 140 -11.79 6.66 16.67
C ALA A 140 -10.99 6.45 15.38
N ALA A 141 -10.26 7.47 14.92
CA ALA A 141 -9.37 7.37 13.76
C ALA A 141 -8.26 6.32 13.96
N GLN A 142 -7.67 6.23 15.16
CA GLN A 142 -6.70 5.18 15.49
C GLN A 142 -7.29 3.77 15.47
N ARG A 143 -8.56 3.59 15.88
CA ARG A 143 -9.24 2.28 15.76
C ARG A 143 -9.44 1.87 14.31
N VAL A 144 -9.70 2.82 13.42
CA VAL A 144 -9.74 2.52 11.97
C VAL A 144 -8.34 2.10 11.51
N LEU A 145 -7.30 2.84 11.88
CA LEU A 145 -5.91 2.53 11.52
C LEU A 145 -5.43 1.17 12.05
N SER A 146 -5.87 0.74 13.24
CA SER A 146 -5.46 -0.54 13.82
C SER A 146 -5.97 -1.74 13.01
N VAL A 147 -7.07 -1.56 12.27
CA VAL A 147 -7.65 -2.56 11.37
C VAL A 147 -7.15 -2.40 9.94
N VAL A 148 -7.24 -1.18 9.39
CA VAL A 148 -6.91 -0.91 7.98
C VAL A 148 -5.41 -1.04 7.72
N GLY A 149 -4.54 -0.62 8.64
CA GLY A 149 -3.09 -0.73 8.48
C GLY A 149 -2.58 -2.16 8.23
N PRO A 150 -2.86 -3.15 9.10
CA PRO A 150 -2.47 -4.54 8.81
C PRO A 150 -3.15 -5.12 7.57
N MET A 151 -4.40 -4.73 7.30
CA MET A 151 -5.11 -5.14 6.08
C MET A 151 -4.39 -4.62 4.82
N GLU A 152 -3.97 -3.37 4.81
CA GLU A 152 -3.19 -2.74 3.74
C GLU A 152 -1.89 -3.51 3.48
N ILE A 153 -1.13 -3.83 4.53
CA ILE A 153 0.11 -4.61 4.45
C ILE A 153 -0.15 -6.00 3.84
N ALA A 154 -1.19 -6.69 4.31
CA ALA A 154 -1.53 -8.02 3.81
C ALA A 154 -1.94 -8.00 2.33
N LEU A 155 -2.74 -7.00 1.93
CA LEU A 155 -3.19 -6.82 0.54
C LEU A 155 -2.02 -6.44 -0.38
N ALA A 156 -1.14 -5.54 0.05
CA ALA A 156 0.06 -5.18 -0.71
C ALA A 156 0.98 -6.40 -0.89
N GLY A 157 1.18 -7.20 0.15
CA GLY A 157 1.91 -8.46 0.08
C GLY A 157 1.26 -9.47 -0.89
N ALA A 158 -0.06 -9.60 -0.85
CA ALA A 158 -0.80 -10.43 -1.80
C ALA A 158 -0.66 -9.91 -3.25
N ALA A 159 -0.65 -8.59 -3.46
CA ALA A 159 -0.43 -8.00 -4.77
C ALA A 159 0.95 -8.36 -5.34
N ILE A 160 2.00 -8.32 -4.51
CA ILE A 160 3.35 -8.77 -4.85
C ILE A 160 3.36 -10.26 -5.19
N GLY A 161 2.68 -11.09 -4.39
CA GLY A 161 2.57 -12.52 -4.62
C GLY A 161 1.89 -12.86 -5.95
N ILE A 162 0.79 -12.18 -6.28
CA ILE A 162 0.09 -12.39 -7.55
C ILE A 162 0.95 -11.94 -8.74
N THR A 163 1.63 -10.79 -8.64
CA THR A 163 2.62 -10.36 -9.65
C THR A 163 3.69 -11.42 -9.87
N SER A 164 4.24 -11.98 -8.79
CA SER A 164 5.25 -13.04 -8.86
C SER A 164 4.73 -14.30 -9.56
N VAL A 165 3.50 -14.71 -9.26
CA VAL A 165 2.86 -15.87 -9.92
C VAL A 165 2.63 -15.60 -11.41
N LEU A 166 2.17 -14.41 -11.79
CA LEU A 166 1.99 -14.00 -13.18
C LEU A 166 3.33 -14.02 -13.93
N ALA A 167 4.38 -13.46 -13.33
CA ALA A 167 5.73 -13.45 -13.89
C ALA A 167 6.28 -14.88 -14.07
N MET A 168 6.18 -15.76 -13.07
CA MET A 168 6.68 -17.15 -13.19
C MET A 168 5.94 -17.97 -14.25
N LYS A 169 4.61 -17.82 -14.36
CA LYS A 169 3.81 -18.54 -15.37
C LYS A 169 4.19 -18.12 -16.78
N SER A 170 4.64 -16.88 -16.96
CA SER A 170 5.09 -16.38 -18.25
C SER A 170 6.33 -17.06 -18.81
N GLY A 171 7.28 -17.41 -17.94
CA GLY A 171 8.51 -18.11 -18.34
C GLY A 171 8.29 -19.56 -18.76
N ARG A 172 7.15 -20.17 -18.38
CA ARG A 172 6.87 -21.60 -18.58
C ARG A 172 5.94 -21.92 -19.75
N SER A 173 5.21 -20.95 -20.30
CA SER A 173 4.21 -21.21 -21.34
C SER A 173 4.22 -20.15 -22.43
N GLY A 174 4.28 -20.56 -23.70
CA GLY A 174 4.27 -19.65 -24.85
C GLY A 174 3.01 -18.76 -24.91
N LYS A 175 1.85 -19.27 -24.45
CA LYS A 175 0.60 -18.49 -24.33
C LYS A 175 0.67 -17.41 -23.24
N TRP A 176 1.41 -17.69 -22.16
CA TRP A 176 1.61 -16.77 -21.04
C TRP A 176 2.78 -15.79 -21.24
N SER A 177 3.77 -16.17 -22.05
CA SER A 177 4.85 -15.29 -22.48
C SER A 177 4.29 -14.05 -23.19
N PHE A 178 3.25 -14.21 -24.01
CA PHE A 178 2.57 -13.07 -24.63
C PHE A 178 1.90 -12.16 -23.58
N LEU A 179 1.18 -12.74 -22.61
CA LEU A 179 0.48 -11.98 -21.55
C LEU A 179 1.44 -11.17 -20.67
N SER A 180 2.60 -11.73 -20.32
CA SER A 180 3.60 -11.04 -19.49
C SER A 180 4.32 -9.88 -20.17
N ARG A 181 4.31 -9.83 -21.50
CA ARG A 181 4.84 -8.65 -22.21
C ARG A 181 3.92 -7.44 -22.04
N LEU A 182 2.70 -7.67 -21.57
CA LEU A 182 1.62 -6.72 -21.52
C LEU A 182 1.21 -6.41 -20.08
N LEU A 183 1.45 -7.29 -19.11
CA LEU A 183 1.21 -7.05 -17.70
C LEU A 183 2.54 -6.99 -16.94
N PRO A 184 2.73 -6.02 -16.03
CA PRO A 184 3.67 -6.18 -14.93
C PRO A 184 3.09 -7.08 -13.82
#